data_AF-A0A7S0M2G9-F1
#
_entry.id   AF-A0A7S0M2G9-F1
#
_cell.length_a   1.000
_cell.length_b   1.000
_cell.length_c   1.000
_cell.angle_alpha   90.00
_cell.angle_beta   90.00
_cell.angle_gamma   90.00
#
_symmetry.space_group_name_H-M   'P 1'
#
loop_
_entity.id
_entity.type
_entity.pdbx_description
1 polymer ?
#
loop_
_entity_poly.entity_id
_entity_poly.type
_entity_poly.pdbx_seq_one_letter_code
_entity_poly.pdbx_strand_id
1 'polypeptide(L)'
;TLGNLSRGVGNQKEILSVPGMLPALTALLDDPDVETRRYCAGTLANLGCDARNQETIGSEGELLARLAGLLRGSDADTVKYGVLALANLACDGENQVRIARCPGALEGLL
;
A
#
# COMPACT_ATOMS: atom_id res chain seq x y z
N THR A 1 -2.44 -17.32 -0.40
CA THR A 1 -2.32 -16.13 0.48
C THR A 1 -2.95 -14.92 -0.21
N LEU A 2 -3.44 -13.93 0.55
CA LEU A 2 -4.17 -12.74 0.06
C LEU A 2 -3.43 -12.01 -1.08
N GLY A 3 -2.08 -12.00 -1.04
CA GLY A 3 -1.21 -11.52 -2.12
C GLY A 3 -1.49 -12.16 -3.48
N ASN A 4 -1.71 -13.48 -3.55
CA ASN A 4 -2.03 -14.17 -4.80
C ASN A 4 -3.46 -13.85 -5.29
N LEU A 5 -4.41 -13.63 -4.37
CA LEU A 5 -5.79 -13.26 -4.71
C LEU A 5 -5.86 -11.84 -5.28
N SER A 6 -5.07 -10.91 -4.73
CA SER A 6 -4.99 -9.50 -5.20
C SER A 6 -4.42 -9.34 -6.62
N ARG A 7 -3.79 -10.38 -7.19
CA ARG A 7 -3.29 -10.37 -8.59
C ARG A 7 -4.39 -10.50 -9.63
N GLY A 8 -5.54 -11.07 -9.26
CA GLY A 8 -6.68 -11.18 -10.15
C GLY A 8 -7.51 -9.89 -10.12
N VAL A 9 -7.58 -9.17 -11.25
CA VAL A 9 -8.32 -7.89 -11.36
C VAL A 9 -9.79 -8.02 -10.90
N GLY A 10 -10.41 -9.19 -11.06
CA GLY A 10 -11.77 -9.47 -10.57
C GLY A 10 -11.88 -9.55 -9.04
N ASN A 11 -10.82 -9.99 -8.35
CA ASN A 11 -10.83 -10.16 -6.90
C ASN A 11 -10.48 -8.86 -6.16
N GLN A 12 -9.82 -7.91 -6.82
CA GLN A 12 -9.39 -6.66 -6.19
C GLN A 12 -10.57 -5.84 -5.65
N LYS A 13 -11.64 -5.77 -6.45
CA LYS A 13 -12.89 -5.09 -6.06
C LYS A 13 -13.58 -5.79 -4.89
N GLU A 14 -13.62 -7.12 -4.92
CA GLU A 14 -14.19 -7.93 -3.84
C GLU A 14 -13.37 -7.86 -2.55
N ILE A 15 -12.04 -7.66 -2.65
CA ILE A 15 -11.20 -7.47 -1.47
C ILE A 15 -11.54 -6.13 -0.79
N LEU A 16 -11.64 -5.04 -1.57
CA LEU A 16 -11.95 -3.71 -1.02
C LEU A 16 -13.42 -3.54 -0.60
N SER A 17 -14.33 -4.37 -1.11
CA SER A 17 -15.74 -4.35 -0.68
C SER A 17 -15.94 -4.96 0.71
N VAL A 18 -14.96 -5.71 1.23
CA VAL A 18 -15.02 -6.26 2.60
C VAL A 18 -14.88 -5.12 3.62
N PRO A 19 -15.90 -4.89 4.47
CA PRO A 19 -15.82 -3.86 5.51
C PRO A 19 -14.62 -4.07 6.42
N GLY A 20 -13.85 -3.01 6.67
CA GLY A 20 -12.66 -3.06 7.52
C GLY A 20 -11.42 -3.66 6.86
N MET A 21 -11.44 -4.02 5.57
CA MET A 21 -10.26 -4.52 4.86
C MET A 21 -9.08 -3.53 4.88
N LEU A 22 -9.33 -2.26 4.55
CA LEU A 22 -8.27 -1.24 4.53
C LEU A 22 -7.66 -0.99 5.92
N PRO A 23 -8.46 -0.82 7.00
CA PRO A 23 -7.92 -0.81 8.37
C PRO A 23 -7.11 -2.05 8.73
N ALA A 24 -7.55 -3.24 8.31
CA ALA A 24 -6.82 -4.49 8.58
C ALA A 24 -5.47 -4.52 7.85
N LEU A 25 -5.44 -4.17 6.56
CA LEU A 25 -4.20 -4.08 5.78
C LEU A 25 -3.27 -3.02 6.38
N THR A 26 -3.81 -1.88 6.80
CA THR A 26 -3.07 -0.80 7.47
C THR A 26 -2.39 -1.30 8.73
N ALA A 27 -3.10 -2.05 9.59
CA ALA A 27 -2.52 -2.65 10.80
C ALA A 27 -1.43 -3.69 10.47
N LEU A 28 -1.63 -4.51 9.44
CA LEU A 28 -0.68 -5.55 9.03
C LEU A 28 0.62 -4.99 8.43
N LEU A 29 0.69 -3.71 8.08
CA LEU A 29 1.95 -3.06 7.69
C LEU A 29 2.92 -2.90 8.86
N ASP A 30 2.46 -3.04 10.11
CA ASP A 30 3.28 -2.97 11.33
C ASP A 30 3.42 -4.33 12.02
N ASP A 31 2.93 -5.40 11.42
CA ASP A 31 3.00 -6.74 12.01
C ASP A 31 4.45 -7.09 12.35
N PRO A 32 4.78 -7.68 13.52
CA PRO A 32 6.15 -8.06 13.86
C PRO A 32 6.77 -9.03 12.84
N ASP A 33 5.96 -9.87 12.19
CA ASP A 33 6.40 -10.80 11.17
C ASP A 33 6.71 -10.10 9.83
N VAL A 34 7.96 -10.24 9.39
CA VAL A 34 8.45 -9.62 8.15
C VAL A 34 7.70 -10.15 6.93
N GLU A 35 7.39 -11.45 6.89
CA GLU A 35 6.69 -12.03 5.75
C GLU A 35 5.27 -11.47 5.63
N THR A 36 4.56 -11.35 6.75
CA THR A 36 3.24 -10.73 6.82
C THR A 36 3.24 -9.29 6.31
N ARG A 37 4.18 -8.46 6.79
CA ARG A 37 4.35 -7.09 6.27
C ARG A 37 4.62 -7.07 4.76
N ARG A 38 5.51 -7.95 4.29
CA ARG A 38 5.89 -8.07 2.87
C ARG A 38 4.69 -8.44 2.01
N TYR A 39 3.89 -9.44 2.42
CA TYR A 39 2.68 -9.82 1.71
C TYR A 39 1.62 -8.72 1.74
N CYS A 40 1.48 -8.00 2.85
CA CYS A 40 0.57 -6.87 2.96
C CYS A 40 0.94 -5.74 1.99
N ALA A 41 2.21 -5.30 2.01
CA ALA A 41 2.71 -4.29 1.09
C ALA A 41 2.55 -4.73 -0.37
N GLY A 42 2.82 -6.00 -0.68
CA GLY A 42 2.60 -6.57 -2.00
C GLY A 42 1.12 -6.59 -2.43
N THR A 43 0.20 -6.87 -1.50
CA THR A 43 -1.24 -6.77 -1.75
C THR A 43 -1.64 -5.33 -2.08
N LEU A 44 -1.19 -4.35 -1.30
CA LEU A 44 -1.48 -2.93 -1.56
C LEU A 44 -0.88 -2.46 -2.89
N ALA A 45 0.32 -2.92 -3.25
CA ALA A 45 0.92 -2.64 -4.55
C ALA A 45 0.07 -3.18 -5.70
N ASN A 46 -0.45 -4.41 -5.58
CA ASN A 46 -1.32 -4.98 -6.60
C ASN A 46 -2.67 -4.25 -6.70
N LEU A 47 -3.26 -3.88 -5.56
CA LEU A 47 -4.54 -3.15 -5.53
C LEU A 47 -4.42 -1.74 -6.11
N GLY A 48 -3.34 -1.03 -5.80
CA GLY A 48 -3.08 0.33 -6.30
C GLY A 48 -2.77 0.40 -7.80
N CYS A 49 -2.47 -0.73 -8.45
CA CYS A 49 -2.28 -0.80 -9.89
C CYS A 49 -3.56 -0.48 -10.68
N ASP A 50 -4.73 -0.70 -10.07
CA ASP A 50 -6.02 -0.38 -10.67
C ASP A 50 -6.47 1.05 -10.28
N ALA A 51 -6.65 1.91 -11.27
CA ALA A 51 -7.08 3.29 -11.10
C ALA A 51 -8.36 3.45 -10.27
N ARG A 52 -9.26 2.45 -10.30
CA ARG A 52 -10.52 2.47 -9.55
C ARG A 52 -10.31 2.36 -8.04
N ASN A 53 -9.17 1.82 -7.60
CA ASN A 53 -8.85 1.59 -6.20
C ASN A 53 -7.95 2.70 -5.63
N GLN A 54 -7.24 3.43 -6.50
CA GLN A 54 -6.23 4.40 -6.11
C GLN A 54 -6.78 5.47 -5.18
N GLU A 55 -7.90 6.10 -5.56
CA GLU A 55 -8.52 7.16 -4.75
C GLU A 55 -8.92 6.63 -3.36
N THR A 56 -9.59 5.49 -3.32
CA THR A 56 -10.09 4.89 -2.07
C THR A 56 -8.94 4.52 -1.15
N ILE A 57 -7.91 3.83 -1.65
CA ILE A 57 -6.73 3.46 -0.85
C ILE A 57 -5.95 4.70 -0.42
N GLY A 58 -5.72 5.65 -1.34
CA GLY A 58 -4.91 6.83 -1.06
C GLY A 58 -5.62 7.88 -0.20
N SER A 59 -6.94 7.79 -0.04
CA SER A 59 -7.70 8.58 0.95
C SER A 59 -7.39 8.17 2.40
N GLU A 60 -6.87 6.96 2.61
CA GLU A 60 -6.49 6.44 3.92
C GLU A 60 -5.12 7.01 4.33
N GLY A 61 -5.13 8.17 4.99
CA GLY A 61 -3.89 8.88 5.36
C GLY A 61 -2.95 8.06 6.26
N GLU A 62 -3.49 7.24 7.17
CA GLU A 62 -2.69 6.36 8.02
C GLU A 62 -1.99 5.26 7.21
N LEU A 63 -2.68 4.68 6.22
CA LEU A 63 -2.12 3.69 5.31
C LEU A 63 -0.94 4.28 4.54
N LEU A 64 -1.09 5.49 3.98
CA LEU A 64 -0.01 6.18 3.28
C LEU A 64 1.20 6.45 4.20
N ALA A 65 0.95 6.87 5.44
CA ALA A 65 2.01 7.10 6.42
C ALA A 65 2.77 5.80 6.76
N ARG A 66 2.07 4.68 6.92
CA ARG A 66 2.69 3.36 7.19
C ARG A 66 3.49 2.86 6.00
N LEU A 67 2.96 3.00 4.78
CA LEU A 67 3.70 2.69 3.56
C LEU A 67 4.99 3.51 3.48
N ALA A 68 4.93 4.82 3.73
CA ALA A 68 6.11 5.69 3.76
C ALA A 68 7.11 5.27 4.84
N GLY A 69 6.63 4.80 6.00
CA GLY A 69 7.46 4.24 7.06
C GLY A 69 8.25 3.00 6.61
N LEU A 70 7.65 2.14 5.78
CA LEU A 70 8.33 0.94 5.27
C LEU A 70 9.57 1.24 4.44
N LEU A 71 9.65 2.41 3.80
CA LEU A 71 10.80 2.80 2.95
C LEU A 71 12.10 2.95 3.77
N ARG A 72 12.00 3.07 5.10
CA ARG A 72 13.13 3.15 6.03
C ARG A 72 13.47 1.80 6.68
N GLY A 73 12.77 0.74 6.30
CA GLY A 73 12.97 -0.61 6.82
C GLY A 73 14.25 -1.28 6.30
N SER A 74 14.66 -2.37 6.95
CA SER A 74 15.85 -3.15 6.56
C SER A 74 15.53 -4.33 5.62
N ASP A 75 14.27 -4.73 5.49
CA ASP A 75 13.87 -5.82 4.56
C ASP A 75 13.68 -5.26 3.15
N ALA A 76 14.58 -5.63 2.24
CA ALA A 76 14.60 -5.11 0.88
C ALA A 76 13.30 -5.38 0.10
N ASP A 77 12.66 -6.54 0.31
CA ASP A 77 11.42 -6.88 -0.37
C ASP A 77 10.24 -6.07 0.18
N THR A 78 10.12 -5.92 1.51
CA THR A 78 9.11 -5.04 2.11
C THR A 78 9.27 -3.60 1.62
N VAL A 79 10.50 -3.07 1.58
CA VAL A 79 10.80 -1.72 1.05
C VAL A 79 10.36 -1.63 -0.42
N LYS A 80 10.77 -2.60 -1.25
CA LYS A 80 10.42 -2.64 -2.68
C LYS A 80 8.91 -2.62 -2.90
N TYR A 81 8.15 -3.42 -2.15
CA TYR A 81 6.69 -3.43 -2.26
C TYR A 81 6.05 -2.16 -1.73
N GLY A 82 6.60 -1.55 -0.67
CA GLY A 82 6.16 -0.26 -0.17
C GLY A 82 6.33 0.86 -1.20
N VAL A 83 7.50 0.92 -1.84
CA VAL A 83 7.79 1.85 -2.95
C VAL A 83 6.83 1.62 -4.12
N LEU A 84 6.63 0.35 -4.51
CA LEU A 84 5.73 0.03 -5.62
C LEU A 84 4.27 0.40 -5.31
N ALA A 85 3.82 0.21 -4.07
CA ALA A 85 2.49 0.62 -3.65
C ALA A 85 2.32 2.13 -3.73
N LEU A 86 3.26 2.91 -3.18
CA LEU A 86 3.21 4.37 -3.26
C LEU A 86 3.28 4.86 -4.70
N ALA A 87 4.13 4.28 -5.54
CA ALA A 87 4.24 4.62 -6.96
C ALA A 87 2.93 4.39 -7.72
N ASN A 88 2.29 3.24 -7.49
CA ASN A 88 1.00 2.92 -8.12
C ASN A 88 -0.12 3.85 -7.62
N LEU A 89 -0.14 4.19 -6.33
CA LEU A 89 -1.12 5.14 -5.77
C LEU A 89 -0.91 6.56 -6.29
N ALA A 90 0.34 6.97 -6.52
CA ALA A 90 0.71 8.27 -7.07
C ALA A 90 0.37 8.43 -8.57
N CYS A 91 -0.16 7.41 -9.24
CA CYS A 91 -0.74 7.58 -10.57
C CYS A 91 -2.02 8.44 -10.53
N ASP A 92 -2.67 8.55 -9.37
CA ASP A 92 -3.77 9.49 -9.13
C ASP A 92 -3.24 10.84 -8.63
N GLY A 93 -3.77 11.93 -9.18
CA GLY A 93 -3.27 13.30 -8.91
C GLY A 93 -3.52 13.78 -7.48
N GLU A 94 -4.64 13.42 -6.87
CA GLU A 94 -4.93 13.77 -5.48
C GLU A 94 -4.00 12.99 -4.53
N ASN A 95 -3.76 11.72 -4.84
CA ASN A 95 -2.81 10.90 -4.10
C ASN A 95 -1.38 11.41 -4.16
N GLN A 96 -0.93 12.00 -5.29
CA GLN A 96 0.39 12.65 -5.33
C GLN A 96 0.53 13.72 -4.25
N VAL A 97 -0.50 14.56 -4.08
CA VAL A 97 -0.51 15.62 -3.07
C VAL A 97 -0.53 15.03 -1.67
N ARG A 98 -1.32 13.97 -1.43
CA ARG A 98 -1.40 13.28 -0.14
C ARG A 98 -0.06 12.62 0.23
N ILE A 99 0.55 11.89 -0.71
CA ILE A 99 1.83 11.21 -0.53
C ILE A 99 2.95 12.24 -0.30
N ALA A 100 2.98 13.33 -1.05
CA ALA A 100 3.98 14.39 -0.85
C ALA A 100 3.90 15.06 0.53
N ARG A 101 2.74 15.00 1.19
CA ARG A 101 2.56 15.50 2.56
C ARG A 101 2.93 14.47 3.63
N CYS A 102 3.11 13.20 3.28
CA CYS A 102 3.56 12.17 4.22
C CYS A 102 5.06 12.35 4.50
N PRO A 103 5.47 12.62 5.75
CA PRO A 103 6.88 12.73 6.09
C PRO A 103 7.63 11.45 5.75
N GLY A 104 8.79 11.55 5.10
CA GLY A 104 9.59 10.38 4.72
C GLY A 104 9.22 9.72 3.41
N ALA A 105 8.07 10.05 2.81
CA ALA A 105 7.65 9.46 1.53
C ALA A 105 8.53 9.95 0.37
N LEU A 106 8.85 11.25 0.33
CA LEU A 106 9.69 11.82 -0.72
C LEU A 106 11.16 11.41 -0.53
N GLU A 107 11.66 11.39 0.70
CA GLU A 107 13.04 11.01 0.99
C GLU A 107 13.31 9.53 0.74
N GLY A 108 12.30 8.67 0.88
CA GLY A 108 12.44 7.24 0.58
C GLY A 108 12.25 6.88 -0.89
N LEU A 109 11.79 7.83 -1.72
CA LEU A 109 11.61 7.65 -3.18
C LEU A 109 12.77 8.23 -4.00
N LEU A 110 13.68 8.98 -3.37
CA LEU A 110 14.92 9.52 -3.96
C LEU A 110 16.11 8.59 -3.69
#